data_AF-A0A972V6P1-F1
#
_entry.id   AF-A0A972V6P1-F1
#
_cell.length_a   1.000
_cell.length_b   1.000
_cell.length_c   1.000
_cell.angle_alpha   90.00
_cell.angle_beta   90.00
_cell.angle_gamma   90.00
#
_symmetry.space_group_name_H-M   'P 1'
#
loop_
_entity.id
_entity.type
_entity.pdbx_description
1 polymer ?
#
loop_
_entity_poly.entity_id
_entity_poly.type
_entity_poly.pdbx_seq_one_letter_code
_entity_poly.pdbx_strand_id
1 'polypeptide(L)'
;MNHLFNSDVDGSLYDTRVSGWSALPPLRENYCWTHGDIKTTSDLKATLRAGAWAWPGGYPLYFITNDGGALSFKTVREELPLILSAIQDNDSGGWRVVACAVNWEDSDLLDDHTGEPIQSAYGH
;
A
#
# COMPACT_ATOMS: atom_id res chain seq x y z
N MET A 1 -7.30 1.55 26.75
CA MET A 1 -8.11 2.03 25.60
C MET A 1 -7.15 2.48 24.52
N ASN A 2 -7.41 2.17 23.25
CA ASN A 2 -6.65 2.76 22.16
C ASN A 2 -7.11 4.22 21.98
N HIS A 3 -6.16 5.15 21.95
CA HIS A 3 -6.44 6.58 21.84
C HIS A 3 -6.19 7.13 20.44
N LEU A 4 -5.58 6.32 19.57
CA LEU A 4 -5.34 6.68 18.18
C LEU A 4 -6.54 6.22 17.34
N PHE A 5 -7.15 7.17 16.63
CA PHE A 5 -8.28 6.95 15.75
C PHE A 5 -7.82 7.05 14.29
N ASN A 6 -8.00 5.98 13.52
CA ASN A 6 -7.86 6.02 12.07
C ASN A 6 -9.23 6.37 11.48
N SER A 7 -9.28 7.43 10.68
CA SER A 7 -10.51 7.85 10.01
C SER A 7 -10.73 7.02 8.75
N ASP A 8 -11.92 6.42 8.63
CA ASP A 8 -12.28 5.61 7.46
C ASP A 8 -12.65 6.46 6.22
N VAL A 9 -12.81 7.78 6.41
CA VAL A 9 -13.21 8.71 5.34
C VAL A 9 -12.01 9.19 4.53
N ASP A 10 -10.89 9.47 5.19
CA ASP A 10 -9.70 10.08 4.59
C ASP A 10 -8.40 9.29 4.87
N GLY A 11 -8.46 8.25 5.70
CA GLY A 11 -7.29 7.45 6.09
C GLY A 11 -6.29 8.20 6.96
N SER A 12 -6.68 9.31 7.60
CA SER A 12 -5.83 10.09 8.49
C SER A 12 -5.85 9.56 9.93
N LEU A 13 -4.75 9.78 10.65
CA LEU A 13 -4.60 9.39 12.05
C LEU A 13 -4.84 10.57 13.00
N TYR A 14 -5.66 10.38 14.02
CA TYR A 14 -6.00 11.37 15.04
C TYR A 14 -5.69 10.86 16.45
N ASP A 15 -5.43 11.77 17.38
CA ASP A 15 -5.26 11.46 18.81
C ASP A 15 -6.46 11.96 19.62
N THR A 16 -7.29 11.03 20.09
CA THR A 16 -8.54 11.31 20.82
C THR A 16 -8.33 11.89 22.22
N ARG A 17 -7.09 11.94 22.72
CA ARG A 17 -6.75 12.57 24.02
C ARG A 17 -6.76 14.10 23.94
N VAL A 18 -6.63 14.65 22.73
CA VAL A 18 -6.63 16.11 22.52
C VAL A 18 -8.07 16.61 22.53
N SER A 19 -8.36 17.62 23.37
CA SER A 19 -9.69 18.23 23.39
C SER A 19 -10.01 18.85 22.02
N GLY A 20 -11.18 18.52 21.46
CA GLY A 20 -11.58 18.99 20.12
C GLY A 20 -10.79 18.36 18.97
N TRP A 21 -10.15 17.19 19.17
CA TRP A 21 -9.30 16.52 18.17
C TRP A 21 -9.91 16.41 16.76
N SER A 22 -11.22 16.25 16.65
CA SER A 22 -11.91 16.11 15.36
C SER A 22 -11.96 17.39 14.53
N ALA A 23 -11.77 18.56 15.17
CA ALA A 23 -11.71 19.86 14.51
C ALA A 23 -10.26 20.35 14.29
N LEU A 24 -9.28 19.62 14.82
CA LEU A 24 -7.86 19.92 14.65
C LEU A 24 -7.30 19.16 13.43
N PRO A 25 -6.16 19.62 12.86
CA PRO A 25 -5.44 18.84 11.87
C PRO A 25 -5.09 17.43 12.40
N PRO A 26 -5.08 16.41 11.54
CA PRO A 26 -4.71 15.06 11.94
C PRO A 26 -3.26 15.01 12.44
N LEU A 27 -2.98 14.05 13.33
CA LEU A 27 -1.62 13.75 13.78
C LEU A 27 -0.75 13.31 12.59
N ARG A 28 -1.34 12.56 11.67
CA ARG A 28 -0.70 12.16 10.42
C ARG A 28 -1.73 12.04 9.31
N GLU A 29 -1.58 12.90 8.32
CA GLU A 29 -2.24 12.77 7.03
C GLU A 29 -1.71 11.52 6.29
N ASN A 30 -2.54 10.93 5.43
CA ASN A 30 -2.14 9.81 4.58
C ASN A 30 -1.51 8.65 5.40
N TYR A 31 -2.25 8.16 6.39
CA TYR A 31 -1.76 7.12 7.30
C TYR A 31 -2.15 5.72 6.85
N CYS A 32 -3.41 5.52 6.44
CA CYS A 32 -3.99 4.22 6.12
C CYS A 32 -5.03 4.38 5.00
N TRP A 33 -4.54 4.50 3.76
CA TRP A 33 -5.35 4.64 2.56
C TRP A 33 -4.65 3.98 1.37
N THR A 34 -5.41 3.31 0.50
CA THR A 34 -4.89 2.65 -0.70
C THR A 34 -4.70 3.67 -1.82
N HIS A 35 -3.46 3.84 -2.28
CA HIS A 35 -3.15 4.69 -3.44
C HIS A 35 -2.93 3.84 -4.68
N GLY A 36 -3.62 4.17 -5.77
CA GLY A 36 -3.38 3.54 -7.06
C GLY A 36 -2.05 3.97 -7.70
N ASP A 37 -1.64 5.22 -7.48
CA ASP A 37 -0.39 5.82 -7.96
C ASP A 37 0.49 6.16 -6.76
N ILE A 38 1.69 5.58 -6.69
CA ILE A 38 2.61 5.67 -5.55
C ILE A 38 3.79 6.56 -5.95
N LYS A 39 3.79 7.81 -5.47
CA LYS A 39 4.83 8.80 -5.79
C LYS A 39 5.82 9.00 -4.66
N THR A 40 5.36 8.81 -3.43
CA THR A 40 6.16 9.07 -2.24
C THR A 40 6.21 7.84 -1.34
N THR A 41 7.23 7.82 -0.46
CA THR A 41 7.31 6.81 0.59
C THR A 41 6.12 6.84 1.56
N SER A 42 5.41 7.98 1.66
CA SER A 42 4.20 8.05 2.48
C SER A 42 3.06 7.29 1.85
N ASP A 43 2.89 7.39 0.52
CA ASP A 43 1.84 6.70 -0.23
C ASP A 43 2.01 5.18 -0.15
N LEU A 44 3.25 4.70 -0.31
CA LEU A 44 3.55 3.28 -0.14
C LEU A 44 3.20 2.81 1.28
N LYS A 45 3.65 3.55 2.30
CA LYS A 45 3.39 3.20 3.71
C LYS A 45 1.90 3.22 4.03
N ALA A 46 1.15 4.18 3.49
CA ALA A 46 -0.29 4.28 3.69
C ALA A 46 -1.02 3.08 3.05
N THR A 47 -0.67 2.77 1.80
CA THR A 47 -1.24 1.64 1.06
C THR A 47 -0.93 0.32 1.75
N LEU A 48 0.29 0.14 2.25
CA LEU A 48 0.67 -1.06 2.97
C LEU A 48 -0.08 -1.26 4.29
N ARG A 49 -0.46 -0.16 4.97
CA ARG A 49 -1.30 -0.20 6.18
C ARG A 49 -2.78 -0.47 5.87
N ALA A 50 -3.29 0.06 4.76
CA ALA A 50 -4.67 -0.19 4.32
C ALA A 50 -4.92 -1.68 4.05
N GLY A 51 -3.89 -2.39 3.57
CA GLY A 51 -3.89 -3.85 3.48
C GLY A 51 -4.04 -4.36 2.04
N ALA A 52 -4.01 -5.69 1.91
CA ALA A 52 -3.93 -6.39 0.62
C ALA A 52 -5.27 -6.54 -0.12
N TRP A 53 -6.32 -5.85 0.34
CA TRP A 53 -7.67 -6.00 -0.17
C TRP A 53 -8.26 -4.63 -0.53
N ALA A 54 -8.83 -4.52 -1.73
CA ALA A 54 -9.46 -3.30 -2.19
C ALA A 54 -10.73 -2.98 -1.39
N TRP A 55 -10.97 -1.69 -1.15
CA TRP A 55 -12.22 -1.21 -0.58
C TRP A 55 -12.85 -0.17 -1.52
N PRO A 56 -14.15 -0.30 -1.87
CA PRO A 56 -15.06 -1.42 -1.59
C PRO A 56 -14.75 -2.65 -2.47
N GLY A 57 -15.21 -3.84 -2.04
CA GLY A 57 -15.24 -5.06 -2.88
C GLY A 57 -14.34 -6.21 -2.44
N GLY A 58 -13.28 -5.95 -1.67
CA GLY A 58 -12.42 -6.99 -1.10
C GLY A 58 -11.56 -7.75 -2.12
N TYR A 59 -11.18 -7.09 -3.22
CA TYR A 59 -10.38 -7.72 -4.28
C TYR A 59 -8.89 -7.77 -3.93
N PRO A 60 -8.15 -8.83 -4.30
CA PRO A 60 -6.73 -8.94 -4.00
C PRO A 60 -5.93 -7.86 -4.72
N LEU A 61 -5.05 -7.20 -3.96
CA LEU A 61 -4.16 -6.15 -4.45
C LEU A 61 -2.73 -6.65 -4.55
N TYR A 62 -1.99 -6.03 -5.47
CA TYR A 62 -0.55 -6.18 -5.63
C TYR A 62 0.10 -4.84 -5.96
N PHE A 63 1.43 -4.79 -5.93
CA PHE A 63 2.21 -3.62 -6.26
C PHE A 63 2.90 -3.79 -7.61
N ILE A 64 3.02 -2.69 -8.35
CA ILE A 64 3.69 -2.63 -9.65
C ILE A 64 4.96 -1.80 -9.50
N THR A 65 6.08 -2.32 -10.00
CA THR A 65 7.36 -1.63 -10.03
C THR A 65 7.52 -0.84 -11.33
N ASN A 66 8.46 0.11 -11.35
CA ASN A 66 8.65 1.02 -12.49
C ASN A 66 9.05 0.31 -13.80
N ASP A 67 9.66 -0.86 -13.72
CA ASP A 67 10.01 -1.72 -14.84
C ASP A 67 8.86 -2.65 -15.28
N GLY A 68 7.68 -2.52 -14.67
CA GLY A 68 6.48 -3.30 -14.99
C GLY A 68 6.37 -4.60 -14.20
N GLY A 69 7.27 -4.82 -13.25
CA GLY A 69 7.25 -5.99 -12.39
C GLY A 69 6.12 -5.99 -11.35
N ALA A 70 5.87 -7.16 -10.77
CA ALA A 70 4.79 -7.38 -9.81
C ALA A 70 5.32 -7.87 -8.46
N LEU A 71 4.86 -7.24 -7.37
CA LEU A 71 5.23 -7.63 -6.01
C LEU A 71 3.98 -7.83 -5.15
N SER A 72 3.98 -8.92 -4.38
CA SER A 72 2.97 -9.22 -3.38
C SER A 72 3.11 -8.32 -2.15
N PHE A 73 2.04 -8.20 -1.37
CA PHE A 73 2.07 -7.50 -0.08
C PHE A 73 3.05 -8.12 0.93
N LYS A 74 3.38 -9.41 0.78
CA LYS A 74 4.35 -10.10 1.63
C LYS A 74 5.76 -9.59 1.32
N THR A 75 6.17 -9.67 0.06
CA THR A 75 7.47 -9.17 -0.41
C THR A 75 7.67 -7.70 -0.06
N VAL A 76 6.65 -6.85 -0.27
CA VAL A 76 6.74 -5.42 0.07
C VAL A 76 6.89 -5.17 1.57
N ARG A 77 6.38 -6.06 2.44
CA ARG A 77 6.59 -5.97 3.90
C ARG A 77 7.99 -6.39 4.31
N GLU A 78 8.50 -7.46 3.72
CA GLU A 78 9.81 -8.03 4.03
C GLU A 78 10.94 -7.12 3.52
N GLU A 79 10.82 -6.62 2.30
CA GLU A 79 11.82 -5.79 1.61
C GLU A 79 11.50 -4.28 1.67
N LEU A 80 10.67 -3.87 2.63
CA LEU A 80 10.22 -2.48 2.79
C LEU A 80 11.38 -1.46 2.79
N PRO A 81 12.52 -1.68 3.49
CA PRO A 81 13.63 -0.72 3.46
C PRO A 81 14.22 -0.50 2.07
N LEU A 82 14.35 -1.55 1.25
CA LEU A 82 14.91 -1.45 -0.10
C LEU A 82 13.98 -0.66 -1.02
N ILE A 83 12.68 -0.97 -0.99
CA ILE A 83 11.67 -0.30 -1.79
C ILE A 83 11.58 1.19 -1.40
N LEU A 84 11.65 1.50 -0.10
CA LEU A 84 11.65 2.88 0.37
C LEU A 84 12.86 3.66 -0.14
N SER A 85 14.06 3.07 -0.11
CA SER A 85 15.25 3.69 -0.71
C SER A 85 15.05 3.91 -2.20
N ALA A 86 14.56 2.89 -2.93
CA ALA A 86 14.35 2.97 -4.37
C ALA A 86 13.36 4.08 -4.77
N ILE A 87 12.30 4.30 -3.98
CA ILE A 87 11.37 5.43 -4.18
C ILE A 87 12.05 6.78 -3.89
N GLN A 88 12.82 6.88 -2.80
CA GLN A 88 13.51 8.12 -2.42
C GLN A 88 14.58 8.53 -3.43
N ASP A 89 15.37 7.56 -3.88
CA ASP A 89 16.50 7.75 -4.79
C ASP A 89 16.07 7.77 -6.26
N ASN A 90 14.77 7.56 -6.53
CA ASN A 90 14.23 7.41 -7.87
C ASN A 90 15.01 6.37 -8.69
N ASP A 91 15.30 5.23 -8.05
CA ASP A 91 16.06 4.13 -8.63
C ASP A 91 15.24 3.36 -9.67
N SER A 92 15.91 2.75 -10.64
CA SER A 92 15.34 1.88 -11.67
C SER A 92 15.81 0.43 -11.57
N GLY A 93 16.42 0.02 -10.44
CA GLY A 93 16.91 -1.34 -10.18
C GLY A 93 15.83 -2.40 -9.86
N GLY A 94 14.58 -2.18 -10.28
CA GLY A 94 13.48 -3.14 -10.11
C GLY A 94 12.72 -3.09 -8.78
N TRP A 95 13.20 -2.34 -7.78
CA TRP A 95 12.52 -2.23 -6.48
C TRP A 95 11.54 -1.06 -6.37
N ARG A 96 11.61 -0.09 -7.28
CA ARG A 96 10.81 1.13 -7.17
C ARG A 96 9.35 0.85 -7.51
N VAL A 97 8.53 0.71 -6.47
CA VAL A 97 7.07 0.62 -6.59
C VAL A 97 6.50 1.96 -7.05
N VAL A 98 5.66 1.92 -8.08
CA VAL A 98 5.01 3.10 -8.69
C VAL A 98 3.49 3.04 -8.66
N ALA A 99 2.90 1.85 -8.46
CA ALA A 99 1.45 1.72 -8.41
C ALA A 99 0.98 0.54 -7.55
N CYS A 100 -0.30 0.57 -7.17
CA CYS A 100 -1.00 -0.55 -6.57
C CYS A 100 -2.26 -0.83 -7.39
N ALA A 101 -2.48 -2.09 -7.75
CA ALA A 101 -3.56 -2.52 -8.63
C ALA A 101 -4.24 -3.78 -8.12
N VAL A 102 -5.45 -4.01 -8.61
CA VAL A 102 -6.21 -5.25 -8.40
C VAL A 102 -5.76 -6.28 -9.43
N ASN A 103 -5.45 -7.50 -8.99
CA ASN A 103 -5.33 -8.62 -9.91
C ASN A 103 -6.74 -9.16 -10.21
N TRP A 104 -7.30 -8.78 -11.36
CA TRP A 104 -8.67 -9.16 -11.73
C TRP A 104 -8.76 -10.62 -12.18
N GLU A 105 -8.00 -11.02 -13.19
CA GLU A 105 -8.20 -12.30 -13.90
C GLU A 105 -6.89 -13.07 -14.12
N ASP A 106 -5.75 -12.49 -13.76
CA ASP A 106 -4.45 -13.08 -14.10
C ASP A 106 -4.07 -14.15 -13.07
N SER A 107 -4.36 -15.42 -13.40
CA SER A 107 -3.98 -16.59 -12.60
C SER A 107 -2.49 -16.88 -12.64
N ASP A 108 -1.78 -16.35 -13.63
CA ASP A 108 -0.36 -16.61 -13.88
C ASP A 108 0.53 -15.48 -13.36
N LEU A 109 -0.05 -14.46 -12.73
CA LEU A 109 0.69 -13.37 -12.11
C LEU A 109 1.54 -13.89 -10.96
N LEU A 110 2.85 -13.77 -11.09
CA LEU A 110 3.83 -14.17 -10.07
C LEU A 110 4.46 -12.94 -9.42
N ASP A 111 4.89 -13.10 -8.19
CA ASP A 111 5.78 -12.16 -7.51
C ASP A 111 7.19 -12.26 -8.10
N ASP A 112 7.74 -11.16 -8.61
CA ASP A 112 9.04 -11.16 -9.29
C ASP A 112 10.23 -11.46 -8.36
N HIS A 113 10.05 -11.30 -7.06
CA HIS A 113 11.10 -11.61 -6.09
C HIS A 113 11.08 -13.08 -5.69
N THR A 114 9.91 -13.63 -5.39
CA THR A 114 9.79 -14.99 -4.82
C THR A 114 9.35 -16.05 -5.83
N GLY A 115 8.71 -15.65 -6.93
CA GLY A 115 8.03 -16.53 -7.87
C GLY A 115 6.73 -17.12 -7.35
N GLU A 116 6.25 -16.71 -6.17
CA GLU A 116 4.96 -17.15 -5.62
C GLU A 116 3.80 -16.53 -6.40
N PRO A 117 2.70 -17.27 -6.64
CA PRO A 117 1.54 -16.73 -7.35
C PRO A 117 0.83 -15.65 -6.53
N ILE A 118 0.46 -14.57 -7.19
CA ILE A 118 -0.34 -13.47 -6.65
C ILE A 118 -1.81 -13.77 -6.93
N GLN A 119 -2.61 -13.81 -5.87
CA GLN A 119 -4.04 -14.15 -5.97
C GLN A 119 -4.79 -13.23 -6.94
N SER A 120 -5.58 -13.80 -7.83
CA SER A 120 -6.53 -13.10 -8.69
C SER A 120 -7.95 -13.13 -8.12
N ALA A 121 -8.77 -12.14 -8.49
CA ALA A 121 -10.17 -12.06 -8.07
C ALA A 121 -11.04 -13.12 -8.75
N TYR A 122 -10.81 -13.33 -10.05
CA TYR A 122 -11.63 -14.15 -10.94
C TYR A 122 -10.83 -15.13 -11.80
N GLY A 123 -9.49 -15.18 -11.67
CA GLY A 123 -8.69 -16.19 -12.34
C GLY A 123 -8.88 -17.55 -11.66
N HIS A 124 -9.03 -18.61 -12.45
CA HIS A 124 -9.30 -19.97 -11.99
C HIS A 124 -8.30 -20.95 -12.59
#